data_AF-A0A7V9F1L9-F1
#
_entry.id   AF-A0A7V9F1L9-F1
#
_cell.length_a   1.000
_cell.length_b   1.000
_cell.length_c   1.000
_cell.angle_alpha   90.00
_cell.angle_beta   90.00
_cell.angle_gamma   90.00
#
_symmetry.space_group_name_H-M   'P 1'
#
loop_
_entity.id
_entity.type
_entity.pdbx_description
1 polymer ?
#
loop_
_entity_poly.entity_id
_entity_poly.type
_entity_poly.pdbx_seq_one_letter_code
_entity_poly.pdbx_strand_id
1 'polypeptide(L)' 'PYIAGTAALILASEPKLSVEKLRERLMQSADKIDSLNGKVESGGRINAAKALGN' A
#
# COMPACT_ATOMS: atom_id res chain seq x y z
N PRO A 1 -7.42 8.52 -6.73
CA PRO A 1 -6.45 9.17 -5.80
C PRO A 1 -6.32 8.45 -4.44
N TYR A 2 -6.47 7.12 -4.37
CA TYR A 2 -6.55 6.39 -3.10
C TYR A 2 -5.18 5.98 -2.53
N ILE A 3 -4.26 5.55 -3.40
CA ILE A 3 -2.90 5.14 -2.98
C ILE A 3 -2.11 6.36 -2.47
N ALA A 4 -2.22 7.51 -3.15
CA ALA A 4 -1.55 8.74 -2.73
C ALA A 4 -2.03 9.23 -1.35
N GLY A 5 -3.34 9.17 -1.06
CA GLY A 5 -3.86 9.51 0.27
C GLY A 5 -3.42 8.51 1.35
N THR A 6 -3.38 7.22 1.03
CA THR A 6 -2.86 6.19 1.94
C THR A 6 -1.37 6.43 2.24
N ALA A 7 -0.58 6.76 1.21
CA ALA A 7 0.83 7.09 1.36
C ALA A 7 1.04 8.33 2.24
N ALA A 8 0.21 9.37 2.05
CA ALA A 8 0.23 10.56 2.89
C ALA A 8 -0.10 10.23 4.35
N LEU A 9 -1.05 9.31 4.60
CA LEU A 9 -1.41 8.88 5.96
C LEU A 9 -0.29 8.06 6.62
N ILE A 10 0.38 7.18 5.88
CA ILE A 10 1.56 6.46 6.36
C ILE A 10 2.66 7.46 6.73
N LEU A 11 2.96 8.43 5.87
CA LEU A 11 3.97 9.46 6.13
C LEU A 11 3.58 10.41 7.26
N ALA A 12 2.29 10.64 7.51
CA ALA A 12 1.84 11.39 8.67
C ALA A 12 2.14 10.65 9.98
N SER A 13 2.05 9.32 9.99
CA SER A 13 2.40 8.48 11.14
C SER A 13 3.90 8.21 11.27
N GLU A 14 4.60 8.04 10.14
CA GLU A 14 6.03 7.73 10.07
C GLU A 14 6.75 8.70 9.10
N PRO A 15 7.01 9.97 9.50
CA PRO A 15 7.50 10.99 8.57
C PRO A 15 8.91 10.77 8.02
N LYS A 16 9.70 9.90 8.68
CA LYS A 16 11.08 9.56 8.29
C LYS A 16 11.17 8.29 7.44
N LEU A 17 10.03 7.69 7.08
CA LEU A 17 10.01 6.48 6.26
C LEU A 17 10.63 6.76 4.89
N SER A 18 11.58 5.92 4.46
CA SER A 18 12.15 6.06 3.13
C SER A 18 11.11 5.76 2.04
N VAL A 19 11.29 6.33 0.86
CA VAL A 19 10.40 6.11 -0.28
C VAL A 19 10.34 4.62 -0.67
N GLU A 20 11.47 3.92 -0.57
CA GLU A 20 11.54 2.48 -0.82
C GLU A 20 10.67 1.69 0.16
N LYS A 21 10.75 2.00 1.46
CA LYS A 21 9.93 1.35 2.49
C LYS A 21 8.46 1.71 2.40
N LEU A 22 8.15 2.95 2.00
CA LEU A 22 6.78 3.37 1.71
C LEU A 22 6.19 2.57 0.55
N ARG A 23 6.93 2.42 -0.57
CA ARG A 23 6.51 1.60 -1.71
C ARG A 23 6.31 0.14 -1.28
N GLU A 24 7.27 -0.43 -0.57
CA GLU A 24 7.20 -1.82 -0.10
C GLU A 24 5.94 -2.07 0.74
N ARG A 25 5.66 -1.19 1.72
CA ARG A 25 4.49 -1.30 2.58
C ARG A 25 3.18 -1.16 1.82
N LEU A 26 3.09 -0.24 0.86
CA LEU A 26 1.91 -0.10 0.00
C LEU A 26 1.66 -1.38 -0.83
N MET A 27 2.71 -1.97 -1.40
CA MET A 27 2.59 -3.19 -2.20
C MET A 27 2.22 -4.41 -1.36
N GLN A 28 2.80 -4.55 -0.17
CA GLN A 28 2.53 -5.65 0.76
C GLN A 28 1.15 -5.56 1.39
N SER A 29 0.61 -4.35 1.55
CA SER A 29 -0.74 -4.14 2.09
C SER A 29 -1.86 -4.51 1.11
N ALA A 30 -1.56 -4.81 -0.15
CA ALA A 30 -2.59 -5.14 -1.13
C ALA A 30 -3.30 -6.46 -0.80
N ASP A 31 -4.64 -6.42 -0.71
CA ASP A 31 -5.46 -7.62 -0.66
C ASP A 31 -5.47 -8.27 -2.05
N LYS A 32 -5.03 -9.52 -2.13
CA LYS A 32 -5.01 -10.28 -3.37
C LYS A 32 -6.42 -10.53 -3.88
N ILE A 33 -6.60 -10.39 -5.18
CA ILE A 33 -7.88 -10.63 -5.86
C ILE A 33 -7.57 -11.47 -7.09
N ASP A 34 -8.16 -12.66 -7.19
CA ASP A 34 -7.86 -13.63 -8.25
C ASP A 34 -8.01 -13.05 -9.66
N SER A 35 -9.04 -12.21 -9.86
CA SER A 35 -9.29 -11.56 -11.15
C SER A 35 -8.23 -10.54 -11.57
N LEU A 36 -7.39 -10.08 -10.63
CA LEU A 36 -6.28 -9.15 -10.85
C LEU A 36 -4.91 -9.85 -10.87
N ASN A 37 -4.87 -11.15 -10.55
CA ASN A 37 -3.63 -11.92 -10.57
C ASN A 37 -3.04 -11.94 -12.00
N GLY A 38 -1.74 -11.68 -12.12
CA GLY A 38 -1.05 -11.56 -13.40
C GLY A 38 -1.40 -10.33 -14.25
N LYS A 39 -2.32 -9.47 -13.81
CA LYS A 39 -2.70 -8.23 -14.53
C LYS A 39 -2.06 -6.98 -13.96
N VAL A 40 -1.76 -6.99 -12.66
CA VAL A 40 -1.07 -5.91 -11.96
C VAL A 40 0.00 -6.50 -11.04
N GLU A 41 1.09 -5.77 -10.82
CA GLU A 41 2.24 -6.25 -10.04
C GLU A 41 1.84 -6.66 -8.60
N SER A 42 0.92 -5.90 -7.99
CA SER A 42 0.39 -6.22 -6.65
C SER A 42 -0.54 -7.44 -6.65
N GLY A 43 -1.06 -7.89 -7.79
CA GLY A 43 -2.10 -8.91 -7.90
C GLY A 43 -3.38 -8.62 -7.09
N GLY A 44 -3.66 -7.35 -6.79
CA GLY A 44 -4.65 -7.01 -5.78
C GLY A 44 -4.99 -5.53 -5.64
N ARG A 45 -5.86 -5.22 -4.67
CA ARG A 45 -6.33 -3.87 -4.33
C ARG A 45 -5.69 -3.41 -3.01
N ILE A 46 -5.33 -2.13 -2.93
CA ILE A 46 -4.78 -1.52 -1.71
C ILE A 46 -5.71 -1.71 -0.49
N ASN A 47 -5.12 -2.02 0.68
CA ASN A 47 -5.79 -2.03 1.97
C ASN A 47 -5.10 -1.03 2.91
N ALA A 48 -5.75 0.10 3.17
CA ALA A 48 -5.19 1.17 4.00
C ALA A 48 -5.02 0.76 5.47
N ALA A 49 -5.94 -0.05 6.02
CA ALA A 49 -5.84 -0.50 7.42
C ALA A 49 -4.61 -1.38 7.62
N LYS A 50 -4.40 -2.38 6.76
CA LYS A 50 -3.19 -3.21 6.74
C LYS A 50 -1.93 -2.37 6.52
N ALA A 51 -1.99 -1.37 5.64
CA ALA A 51 -0.84 -0.49 5.39
C ALA A 51 -0.44 0.34 6.62
N LEU A 52 -1.38 0.63 7.52
CA LEU A 52 -1.15 1.35 8.77
C LEU A 52 -0.85 0.42 9.96
N GLY A 53 -0.93 -0.90 9.78
CA GLY A 53 -0.72 -1.88 10.84
C GLY A 53 -1.92 -2.07 11.78
N ASN A 54 -3.13 -1.75 11.33
CA ASN A 54 -4.39 -1.95 12.06
C ASN A 54 -5.17 -3.19 11.60
#